data_AF-S4MX56-F1
#
_entry.id   AF-S4MX56-F1
#
_cell.length_a   1.000
_cell.length_b   1.000
_cell.length_c   1.000
_cell.angle_alpha   90.00
_cell.angle_beta   90.00
_cell.angle_gamma   90.00
#
_symmetry.space_group_name_H-M   'P 1'
#
loop_
_entity.id
_entity.type
_entity.pdbx_description
1 polymer ?
#
loop_
_entity_poly.entity_id
_entity_poly.type
_entity_poly.pdbx_seq_one_letter_code
_entity_poly.pdbx_strand_id
1 'polypeptide(L)'
;MAVAHRGERAVRSAVVIGGYPWTDLAPEAVALAFGAYAAADGDFEQSVLTAVNMGRDADTTAAVAGALAGATRGISAIPPAWAAAITPARGSCLPAMAGYHVLDVADLLTPAQDGWTAVGAEEPGPTDFVLAADGTEAAS
;
A
#
# COMPACT_ATOMS: atom_id res chain seq x y z
N MET A 1 9.79 -16.08 -11.29
CA MET A 1 9.04 -15.20 -12.22
C MET A 1 7.65 -15.70 -12.61
N ALA A 2 7.42 -16.97 -13.01
CA ALA A 2 6.09 -17.43 -13.47
C ALA A 2 4.97 -17.45 -12.41
N VAL A 3 5.31 -17.53 -11.11
CA VAL A 3 4.32 -17.45 -10.00
C VAL A 3 3.90 -16.00 -9.75
N ALA A 4 4.85 -15.05 -9.71
CA ALA A 4 4.58 -13.62 -9.58
C ALA A 4 3.65 -13.13 -10.71
N HIS A 5 3.92 -13.52 -11.97
CA HIS A 5 3.06 -13.17 -13.11
C HIS A 5 1.64 -13.79 -13.05
N ARG A 6 1.47 -14.94 -12.39
CA ARG A 6 0.15 -15.53 -12.16
C ARG A 6 -0.61 -14.80 -11.07
N GLY A 7 0.07 -14.44 -9.98
CA GLY A 7 -0.52 -13.63 -8.90
C GLY A 7 -0.95 -12.25 -9.39
N GLU A 8 -0.09 -11.54 -10.11
CA GLU A 8 -0.35 -10.22 -10.66
C GLU A 8 -1.63 -10.18 -11.52
N ARG A 9 -1.73 -11.11 -12.48
CA ARG A 9 -2.90 -11.22 -13.36
C ARG A 9 -4.17 -11.60 -12.61
N ALA A 10 -4.06 -12.49 -11.62
CA ALA A 10 -5.21 -12.93 -10.83
C ALA A 10 -5.77 -11.77 -9.99
N VAL A 11 -4.91 -11.02 -9.30
CA VAL A 11 -5.31 -9.83 -8.52
C VAL A 11 -5.97 -8.80 -9.44
N ARG A 12 -5.33 -8.47 -10.56
CA ARG A 12 -5.86 -7.50 -11.51
C ARG A 12 -7.22 -7.94 -12.07
N SER A 13 -7.39 -9.22 -12.40
CA SER A 13 -8.66 -9.74 -12.91
C SER A 13 -9.79 -9.73 -11.89
N ALA A 14 -9.47 -9.91 -10.59
CA ALA A 14 -10.49 -9.99 -9.53
C ALA A 14 -10.96 -8.60 -9.07
N VAL A 15 -10.11 -7.60 -9.18
CA VAL A 15 -10.30 -6.31 -8.50
C VAL A 15 -10.64 -5.18 -9.47
N VAL A 16 -10.12 -5.22 -10.71
CA VAL A 16 -10.32 -4.13 -11.67
C VAL A 16 -11.77 -4.06 -12.12
N ILE A 17 -12.41 -2.93 -11.86
CA ILE A 17 -13.80 -2.69 -12.29
C ILE A 17 -13.79 -2.18 -13.74
N GLY A 18 -13.90 -3.10 -14.69
CA GLY A 18 -13.80 -2.78 -16.13
C GLY A 18 -14.87 -1.80 -16.65
N GLY A 19 -16.00 -1.65 -15.95
CA GLY A 19 -17.06 -0.70 -16.31
C GLY A 19 -16.83 0.74 -15.83
N TYR A 20 -15.81 0.98 -15.01
CA TYR A 20 -15.51 2.31 -14.49
C TYR A 20 -14.32 2.93 -15.24
N PRO A 21 -14.49 4.12 -15.84
CA PRO A 21 -13.50 4.68 -16.75
C PRO A 21 -12.25 5.21 -16.04
N TRP A 22 -12.34 5.54 -14.75
CA TRP A 22 -11.23 6.09 -13.98
C TRP A 22 -10.49 5.01 -13.19
N THR A 23 -9.24 5.29 -12.83
CA THR A 23 -8.34 4.33 -12.15
C THR A 23 -8.28 4.54 -10.64
N ASP A 24 -8.87 5.62 -10.13
CA ASP A 24 -8.80 6.15 -8.77
C ASP A 24 -9.82 5.52 -7.80
N LEU A 25 -10.39 4.36 -8.15
CA LEU A 25 -11.29 3.66 -7.26
C LEU A 25 -10.54 3.15 -6.03
N ALA A 26 -10.87 3.71 -4.86
CA ALA A 26 -10.30 3.30 -3.58
C ALA A 26 -10.29 1.78 -3.34
N PRO A 27 -11.38 1.01 -3.53
CA PRO A 27 -11.33 -0.44 -3.32
C PRO A 27 -10.37 -1.14 -4.29
N GLU A 28 -10.22 -0.60 -5.49
CA GLU A 28 -9.30 -1.16 -6.48
C GLU A 28 -7.84 -0.86 -6.12
N ALA A 29 -7.53 0.40 -5.80
CA ALA A 29 -6.18 0.82 -5.43
C ALA A 29 -5.69 0.09 -4.16
N VAL A 30 -6.55 -0.02 -3.14
CA VAL A 30 -6.22 -0.73 -1.90
C VAL A 30 -5.94 -2.21 -2.18
N ALA A 31 -6.82 -2.90 -2.91
CA ALA A 31 -6.63 -4.33 -3.16
C ALA A 31 -5.43 -4.62 -4.09
N LEU A 32 -5.13 -3.75 -5.07
CA LEU A 32 -3.91 -3.87 -5.88
C LEU A 32 -2.65 -3.68 -5.04
N ALA A 33 -2.62 -2.68 -4.14
CA ALA A 33 -1.48 -2.42 -3.28
C ALA A 33 -1.21 -3.57 -2.30
N PHE A 34 -2.26 -4.09 -1.64
CA PHE A 34 -2.16 -5.26 -0.75
C PHE A 34 -1.77 -6.53 -1.52
N GLY A 35 -2.32 -6.72 -2.72
CA GLY A 35 -1.96 -7.84 -3.59
C GLY A 35 -0.49 -7.80 -4.02
N ALA A 36 0.03 -6.61 -4.35
CA ALA A 36 1.44 -6.42 -4.68
C ALA A 36 2.35 -6.69 -3.46
N TYR A 37 1.99 -6.17 -2.30
CA TYR A 37 2.71 -6.41 -1.04
C TYR A 37 2.76 -7.89 -0.68
N ALA A 38 1.62 -8.59 -0.75
CA ALA A 38 1.53 -10.01 -0.44
C ALA A 38 2.27 -10.87 -1.47
N ALA A 39 2.18 -10.54 -2.76
CA ALA A 39 2.89 -11.27 -3.83
C ALA A 39 4.42 -11.13 -3.72
N ALA A 40 4.90 -10.05 -3.12
CA ALA A 40 6.30 -9.77 -2.86
C ALA A 40 6.80 -10.26 -1.50
N ASP A 41 5.96 -10.96 -0.71
CA ASP A 41 6.28 -11.39 0.65
C ASP A 41 6.81 -10.24 1.53
N GLY A 42 6.24 -9.04 1.31
CA GLY A 42 6.63 -7.82 1.99
C GLY A 42 8.04 -7.31 1.71
N ASP A 43 8.74 -7.80 0.69
CA ASP A 43 9.96 -7.18 0.18
C ASP A 43 9.66 -5.79 -0.42
N PHE A 44 10.43 -4.77 -0.05
CA PHE A 44 10.12 -3.38 -0.43
C PHE A 44 10.21 -3.15 -1.95
N GLU A 45 11.34 -3.51 -2.55
CA GLU A 45 11.59 -3.27 -3.98
C GLU A 45 10.60 -4.07 -4.84
N GLN A 46 10.40 -5.35 -4.53
CA GLN A 46 9.44 -6.18 -5.26
C GLN A 46 8.00 -5.71 -5.07
N SER A 47 7.59 -5.26 -3.87
CA SER A 47 6.24 -4.75 -3.61
C SER A 47 5.95 -3.52 -4.48
N VAL A 48 6.86 -2.55 -4.46
CA VAL A 48 6.73 -1.29 -5.22
C VAL A 48 6.73 -1.58 -6.72
N LEU A 49 7.70 -2.35 -7.23
CA LEU A 49 7.76 -2.67 -8.65
C LEU A 49 6.55 -3.47 -9.13
N THR A 50 6.05 -4.40 -8.30
CA THR A 50 4.84 -5.17 -8.65
C THR A 50 3.63 -4.25 -8.77
N ALA A 51 3.42 -3.35 -7.80
CA ALA A 51 2.32 -2.39 -7.84
C ALA A 51 2.40 -1.46 -9.06
N VAL A 52 3.58 -0.90 -9.35
CA VAL A 52 3.78 -0.04 -10.54
C VAL A 52 3.45 -0.79 -11.83
N ASN A 53 3.90 -2.05 -11.95
CA ASN A 53 3.70 -2.84 -13.17
C ASN A 53 2.25 -3.32 -13.37
N MET A 54 1.42 -3.35 -12.31
CA MET A 54 -0.02 -3.63 -12.44
C MET A 54 -0.76 -2.51 -13.19
N GLY A 55 -0.22 -1.28 -13.20
CA GLY A 55 -0.78 -0.11 -13.87
C GLY A 55 -1.96 0.50 -13.12
N ARG A 56 -2.90 1.11 -13.86
CA ARG A 56 -4.04 1.87 -13.32
C ARG A 56 -3.55 3.10 -12.56
N ASP A 57 -3.91 3.26 -11.30
CA ASP A 57 -3.44 4.34 -10.42
C ASP A 57 -2.09 3.95 -9.80
N ALA A 58 -1.07 3.90 -10.67
CA ALA A 58 0.20 3.24 -10.39
C ALA A 58 0.99 3.93 -9.28
N ASP A 59 0.96 5.25 -9.21
CA ASP A 59 1.60 6.03 -8.15
C ASP A 59 0.92 5.82 -6.80
N THR A 60 -0.41 5.85 -6.74
CA THR A 60 -1.17 5.57 -5.51
C THR A 60 -0.93 4.15 -5.01
N THR A 61 -1.08 3.15 -5.88
CA THR A 61 -0.90 1.73 -5.51
C THR A 61 0.54 1.44 -5.06
N ALA A 62 1.53 2.00 -5.75
CA ALA A 62 2.94 1.89 -5.37
C ALA A 62 3.26 2.61 -4.06
N ALA A 63 2.66 3.79 -3.83
CA ALA A 63 2.82 4.52 -2.57
C ALA A 63 2.27 3.73 -1.39
N VAL A 64 1.07 3.13 -1.52
CA VAL A 64 0.48 2.30 -0.47
C VAL A 64 1.28 1.01 -0.25
N ALA A 65 1.66 0.30 -1.31
CA ALA A 65 2.47 -0.92 -1.20
C ALA A 65 3.85 -0.65 -0.57
N GLY A 66 4.48 0.46 -0.96
CA GLY A 66 5.74 0.95 -0.39
C GLY A 66 5.60 1.34 1.08
N ALA A 67 4.49 1.97 1.48
CA ALA A 67 4.22 2.28 2.89
C ALA A 67 4.06 1.01 3.74
N LEU A 68 3.35 -0.01 3.25
CA LEU A 68 3.20 -1.31 3.92
C LEU A 68 4.56 -2.01 4.09
N ALA A 69 5.34 -2.11 3.01
CA ALA A 69 6.66 -2.73 3.06
C ALA A 69 7.65 -1.93 3.91
N GLY A 70 7.63 -0.59 3.81
CA GLY A 70 8.48 0.28 4.62
C GLY A 70 8.17 0.20 6.11
N ALA A 71 6.89 0.14 6.48
CA ALA A 71 6.47 -0.03 7.88
C ALA A 71 6.90 -1.38 8.47
N THR A 72 6.89 -2.45 7.66
CA THR A 72 7.22 -3.82 8.13
C THR A 72 8.72 -4.15 8.05
N ARG A 73 9.46 -3.55 7.12
CA ARG A 73 10.90 -3.83 6.91
C ARG A 73 11.83 -2.72 7.39
N GLY A 74 11.29 -1.54 7.69
CA GLY A 74 12.05 -0.35 8.11
C GLY A 74 12.75 0.38 6.96
N ILE A 75 13.31 1.55 7.26
CA ILE A 75 13.93 2.45 6.28
C ILE A 75 15.13 1.82 5.55
N SER A 76 15.85 0.89 6.19
CA SER A 76 17.01 0.21 5.60
C SER A 76 16.65 -0.72 4.44
N ALA A 77 15.37 -1.06 4.26
CA ALA A 77 14.91 -1.88 3.14
C ALA A 77 14.74 -1.09 1.84
N ILE A 78 14.74 0.25 1.90
CA ILE A 78 14.57 1.10 0.73
C ILE A 78 15.89 1.16 -0.05
N PRO A 79 15.90 0.88 -1.37
CA PRO A 79 17.10 1.03 -2.18
C PRO A 79 17.70 2.44 -2.05
N PRO A 80 19.00 2.58 -1.71
CA PRO A 80 19.61 3.90 -1.46
C PRO A 80 19.50 4.86 -2.64
N ALA A 81 19.56 4.33 -3.86
CA ALA A 81 19.39 5.13 -5.08
C ALA A 81 17.99 5.72 -5.21
N TRP A 82 16.95 5.03 -4.73
CA TRP A 82 15.57 5.52 -4.75
C TRP A 82 15.35 6.56 -3.66
N ALA A 83 15.85 6.30 -2.45
CA ALA A 83 15.78 7.26 -1.36
C ALA A 83 16.49 8.58 -1.71
N ALA A 84 17.67 8.50 -2.33
CA ALA A 84 18.44 9.67 -2.75
C ALA A 84 17.78 10.51 -3.85
N ALA A 85 16.80 9.94 -4.59
CA ALA A 85 16.05 10.66 -5.61
C ALA A 85 14.93 11.55 -5.03
N ILE A 86 14.53 11.32 -3.77
CA ILE A 86 13.51 12.12 -3.10
C ILE A 86 14.13 13.44 -2.64
N THR A 87 13.54 14.53 -3.10
CA THR A 87 13.97 15.88 -2.73
C THR A 87 12.89 16.56 -1.88
N PRO A 88 13.24 17.61 -1.11
CA PRO A 88 12.23 18.41 -0.42
C PRO A 88 11.12 18.89 -1.36
N ALA A 89 9.90 18.92 -0.85
CA ALA A 89 8.75 19.32 -1.64
C ALA A 89 8.90 20.77 -2.11
N ARG A 90 8.64 21.02 -3.40
CA ARG A 90 8.71 22.38 -3.97
C ARG A 90 7.58 23.29 -3.52
N GLY A 91 6.46 22.71 -3.07
CA GLY A 91 5.25 23.44 -2.68
C GLY A 91 4.45 24.04 -3.85
N SER A 92 4.60 23.51 -5.07
CA SER A 92 3.86 24.00 -6.25
C SER A 92 2.35 23.80 -6.15
N CYS A 93 1.92 22.63 -5.64
CA CYS A 93 0.51 22.32 -5.44
C CYS A 93 0.04 22.69 -4.03
N LEU A 94 0.94 22.61 -3.04
CA LEU A 94 0.68 22.90 -1.63
C LEU A 94 1.79 23.81 -1.09
N PRO A 95 1.64 25.14 -1.14
CA PRO A 95 2.67 26.09 -0.72
C PRO A 95 3.16 25.87 0.72
N ALA A 96 2.28 25.40 1.62
CA ALA A 96 2.62 25.09 3.00
C ALA A 96 3.67 23.96 3.16
N MET A 97 3.83 23.11 2.15
CA MET A 97 4.81 22.01 2.15
C MET A 97 6.18 22.42 1.58
N ALA A 98 6.35 23.66 1.11
CA ALA A 98 7.59 24.10 0.50
C ALA A 98 8.78 23.93 1.45
N GLY A 99 9.82 23.21 0.99
CA GLY A 99 11.06 23.00 1.73
C GLY A 99 11.04 21.83 2.72
N TYR A 100 9.90 21.19 2.99
CA TYR A 100 9.84 20.01 3.85
C TYR A 100 10.32 18.76 3.09
N HIS A 101 11.21 18.00 3.71
CA HIS A 101 11.53 16.64 3.29
C HIS A 101 10.60 15.64 4.00
N VAL A 102 10.29 14.52 3.34
CA VAL A 102 9.42 13.47 3.92
C VAL A 102 9.98 12.90 5.24
N LEU A 103 11.31 12.87 5.37
CA LEU A 103 11.98 12.42 6.60
C LEU A 103 11.81 13.41 7.74
N ASP A 104 11.77 14.73 7.47
CA ASP A 104 11.53 15.74 8.52
C ASP A 104 10.13 15.54 9.13
N VAL A 105 9.17 15.19 8.29
CA VAL A 105 7.80 14.89 8.71
C VAL A 105 7.74 13.57 9.47
N ALA A 106 8.47 12.54 9.00
CA ALA A 106 8.55 11.26 9.71
C ALA A 106 9.12 11.45 11.12
N ASP A 107 10.25 12.16 11.25
CA ASP A 107 10.89 12.44 12.55
C ASP A 107 9.98 13.23 13.50
N LEU A 108 9.19 14.17 12.97
CA LEU A 108 8.19 14.91 13.74
C LEU A 108 7.05 14.01 14.25
N LEU A 109 6.59 13.06 13.45
CA LEU A 109 5.48 12.16 13.78
C LEU A 109 5.89 10.97 14.64
N THR A 110 7.17 10.59 14.58
CA THR A 110 7.75 9.51 15.38
C THR A 110 8.88 10.03 16.27
N PRO A 111 8.62 10.98 17.19
CA PRO A 111 9.62 11.35 18.18
C PRO A 111 10.06 10.10 18.94
N ALA A 112 11.36 10.01 19.27
CA ALA A 112 11.95 8.86 19.95
C ALA A 112 11.01 8.36 21.07
N GLN A 113 10.43 7.17 20.87
CA GLN A 113 9.25 6.78 21.62
C GLN A 113 9.56 6.59 23.12
N ASP A 114 8.92 7.39 23.95
CA ASP A 114 8.26 6.83 25.14
C ASP A 114 7.15 5.92 24.59
N GLY A 115 7.28 4.62 24.80
CA GLY A 115 6.66 3.56 24.00
C GLY A 115 5.19 3.73 23.62
N TRP A 116 4.84 3.28 22.41
CA TRP A 116 3.47 2.97 22.01
C TRP A 116 2.83 1.97 23.00
N THR A 117 2.05 2.45 23.95
CA THR A 117 1.09 1.60 24.66
C THR A 117 -0.12 1.45 23.77
N ALA A 118 -0.29 0.30 23.12
CA ALA A 118 -1.52 -0.03 22.43
C ALA A 118 -2.69 0.14 23.41
N VAL A 119 -3.49 1.18 23.23
CA VAL A 119 -4.69 1.40 24.05
C VAL A 119 -5.72 0.36 23.61
N GLY A 120 -5.81 -0.75 24.35
CA GLY A 120 -6.92 -1.70 24.26
C GLY A 120 -6.89 -2.66 23.07
N ALA A 121 -5.73 -3.18 22.65
CA ALA A 121 -5.68 -4.29 21.71
C ALA A 121 -6.08 -5.61 22.40
N GLU A 122 -7.37 -5.88 22.51
CA GLU A 122 -7.86 -7.25 22.63
C GLU A 122 -7.60 -7.93 21.28
N GLU A 123 -6.99 -9.11 21.29
CA GLU A 123 -6.70 -9.81 20.03
C GLU A 123 -8.03 -10.17 19.34
N PRO A 124 -8.23 -9.76 18.08
CA PRO A 124 -9.48 -10.03 17.38
C PRO A 124 -9.70 -11.53 17.24
N GLY A 125 -10.93 -11.96 17.49
CA GLY A 125 -11.31 -13.36 17.47
C GLY A 125 -11.36 -13.92 16.04
N PRO A 126 -11.34 -15.25 15.87
CA PRO A 126 -11.34 -15.90 14.55
C PRO A 126 -12.52 -15.52 13.63
N THR A 127 -13.59 -14.96 14.20
CA THR A 127 -14.82 -14.58 13.50
C THR A 127 -14.88 -13.11 13.08
N ASP A 128 -13.98 -12.26 13.57
CA ASP A 128 -14.04 -10.81 13.36
C ASP A 128 -13.70 -10.40 11.92
N PHE A 129 -13.14 -11.31 11.13
CA PHE A 129 -12.72 -11.08 9.75
C PHE A 129 -13.46 -11.94 8.73
N VAL A 130 -14.56 -12.61 9.11
CA VAL A 130 -15.36 -13.37 8.14
C VAL A 130 -16.12 -12.39 7.25
N LEU A 131 -15.69 -12.26 5.99
CA LEU A 131 -16.44 -11.55 4.96
C LEU A 131 -17.83 -12.19 4.82
N ALA A 132 -18.88 -11.37 4.85
CA ALA A 132 -20.24 -11.85 4.66
C ALA A 132 -20.32 -12.66 3.36
N ALA A 133 -20.66 -13.94 3.48
CA ALA A 133 -20.84 -14.81 2.32
C ALA A 133 -21.86 -14.17 1.38
N ASP A 134 -21.55 -14.16 0.08
CA ASP A 134 -22.42 -13.66 -0.97
C ASP A 134 -23.82 -14.26 -0.80
N GLY A 135 -24.81 -13.38 -0.65
CA GLY A 135 -26.21 -13.77 -0.53
C GLY A 135 -26.68 -14.45 -1.82
N THR A 136 -26.46 -15.76 -1.93
CA THR A 136 -27.12 -16.59 -2.92
C THR A 136 -28.55 -16.87 -2.47
N GLU A 137 -29.47 -16.52 -3.37
CA GLU A 137 -30.89 -16.85 -3.42
C GLU A 137 -31.23 -18.20 -2.78
N ALA A 138 -32.24 -18.20 -1.92
CA ALA A 138 -33.06 -19.38 -1.69
C ALA A 138 -34.53 -18.97 -1.88
N ALA A 139 -35.06 -19.40 -3.02
CA ALA A 139 -36.47 -19.41 -3.34
C ALA A 139 -37.29 -20.05 -2.20
N SER A 140 -38.43 -19.45 -1.90
CA SER A 140 -39.66 -20.09 -1.40
C SER A 140 -40.84 -19.19 -1.74
#